data_AF-A0A7Y2UYM6-F1
#
_entry.id   AF-A0A7Y2UYM6-F1
#
_cell.length_a   1.000
_cell.length_b   1.000
_cell.length_c   1.000
_cell.angle_alpha   90.00
_cell.angle_beta   90.00
_cell.angle_gamma   90.00
#
_symmetry.space_group_name_H-M   'P 1'
#
loop_
_entity.id
_entity.type
_entity.pdbx_description
1 polymer ?
#
loop_
_entity_poly.entity_id
_entity_poly.type
_entity_poly.pdbx_seq_one_letter_code
_entity_poly.pdbx_strand_id
1 'polypeptide(L)'
;MNPSGPGWINKFGEVVRNKAGIYSDFSTLYTSLKEYGFVYGMNVETPSYISIEHSPSEDERAKINLLTALYFTFALERQEHSFDDFLETIFEFYKELKVSQISLLNKILTGSKTSAQLEKLIESRVYLDDNVISRTFNSIITNSLLFIDVLTFRYFLRDGKEIVKEAQKLEYLAINITYHALNAKEKNKADEKLSQLFAASLTFIDEDKEKFDGSYREILLNNCSPWENQYFLDVACLTVWEDYSLDYKESQFIYGIGKDMGFTDEQIATSLEDITIFFKRNINKISFLKDTNMAVQFYDSMSRVVNKLILRNSKRLQKELAESKELVFLISKGAVKDLSADEKKKVQDQLVDVFKSVPSLAIFLLPGGAVLLPIFIKLIPALLPSSFDENRVVKKEENTQKTNYKKNL
;
A
#
# COMPACT_ATOMS: atom_id res chain seq x y z
N MET A 1 9.48 -2.02 -25.22
CA MET A 1 8.32 -1.28 -24.66
C MET A 1 8.85 -0.30 -23.63
N ASN A 2 8.25 0.87 -23.47
CA ASN A 2 8.62 1.84 -22.45
C ASN A 2 7.39 2.16 -21.58
N PRO A 3 7.24 1.58 -20.37
CA PRO A 3 6.06 1.79 -19.49
C PRO A 3 5.91 3.22 -18.95
N SER A 4 6.88 4.09 -19.24
CA SER A 4 6.88 5.51 -18.91
C SER A 4 6.59 6.39 -20.13
N GLY A 5 6.49 5.81 -21.34
CA GLY A 5 6.21 6.53 -22.58
C GLY A 5 4.76 6.35 -23.04
N PRO A 6 4.17 7.33 -23.75
CA PRO A 6 2.79 7.21 -24.24
C PRO A 6 2.61 6.05 -25.20
N GLY A 7 1.44 5.40 -25.14
CA GLY A 7 1.06 4.30 -26.04
C GLY A 7 1.63 2.93 -25.67
N TRP A 8 2.24 2.80 -24.48
CA TRP A 8 2.78 1.53 -24.01
C TRP A 8 1.69 0.48 -23.74
N ILE A 9 0.48 0.90 -23.35
CA ILE A 9 -0.65 -0.04 -23.14
C ILE A 9 -1.19 -0.55 -24.47
N ASN A 10 -1.21 0.26 -25.53
CA ASN A 10 -1.53 -0.23 -26.87
C ASN A 10 -0.53 -1.31 -27.32
N LYS A 11 0.76 -1.03 -27.14
CA LYS A 11 1.83 -2.00 -27.43
C LYS A 11 1.69 -3.26 -26.57
N PHE A 12 1.26 -3.13 -25.31
CA PHE A 12 0.95 -4.27 -24.45
C PHE A 12 -0.19 -5.11 -25.03
N GLY A 13 -1.30 -4.47 -25.43
CA GLY A 13 -2.43 -5.13 -26.08
C GLY A 13 -2.05 -5.91 -27.35
N GLU A 14 -1.16 -5.35 -28.18
CA GLU A 14 -0.60 -6.06 -29.35
C GLU A 14 0.23 -7.28 -28.96
N VAL A 15 1.06 -7.17 -27.91
CA VAL A 15 1.91 -8.27 -27.42
C VAL A 15 1.05 -9.41 -26.88
N VAL A 16 0.01 -9.12 -26.09
CA VAL A 16 -0.80 -10.16 -25.43
C VAL A 16 -1.85 -10.79 -26.34
N ARG A 17 -2.23 -10.15 -27.45
CA ARG A 17 -3.21 -10.67 -28.43
C ARG A 17 -2.87 -12.09 -28.92
N ASN A 18 -1.58 -12.38 -29.11
CA ASN A 18 -1.11 -13.67 -29.61
C ASN A 18 -0.61 -14.61 -28.50
N LYS A 19 -1.01 -14.34 -27.25
CA LYS A 19 -0.50 -15.01 -26.05
C LYS A 19 -1.60 -15.70 -25.24
N ALA A 20 -2.65 -16.14 -25.93
CA ALA A 20 -3.67 -16.99 -25.32
C ALA A 20 -3.01 -18.23 -24.68
N GLY A 21 -3.41 -18.56 -23.46
CA GLY A 21 -2.92 -19.75 -22.75
C GLY A 21 -1.50 -19.65 -22.17
N ILE A 22 -0.88 -18.47 -22.04
CA ILE A 22 0.37 -18.32 -21.26
C ILE A 22 0.18 -18.81 -19.83
N TYR A 23 -0.95 -18.45 -19.21
CA TYR A 23 -1.34 -18.90 -17.89
C TYR A 23 -2.54 -19.83 -18.06
N SER A 24 -2.44 -21.06 -17.53
CA SER A 24 -3.51 -22.06 -17.64
C SER A 24 -4.66 -21.78 -16.68
N ASP A 25 -4.35 -21.12 -15.57
CA ASP A 25 -5.26 -20.83 -14.47
C ASP A 25 -4.69 -19.69 -13.61
N PHE A 26 -5.47 -19.27 -12.61
CA PHE A 26 -5.04 -18.23 -11.70
C PHE A 26 -3.83 -18.65 -10.83
N SER A 27 -3.64 -19.95 -10.58
CA SER A 27 -2.48 -20.44 -9.81
C SER A 27 -1.18 -20.17 -10.54
N THR A 28 -1.12 -20.48 -11.83
CA THR A 28 0.06 -20.23 -12.66
C THR A 28 0.35 -18.74 -12.78
N LEU A 29 -0.69 -17.91 -12.96
CA LEU A 29 -0.56 -16.46 -12.93
C LEU A 29 -0.01 -15.96 -11.58
N TYR A 30 -0.58 -16.43 -10.48
CA TYR A 30 -0.16 -16.06 -9.13
C TYR A 30 1.32 -16.41 -8.86
N THR A 31 1.73 -17.64 -9.17
CA THR A 31 3.12 -18.08 -9.03
C THR A 31 4.09 -17.20 -9.82
N SER A 32 3.78 -16.87 -11.08
CA SER A 32 4.60 -15.95 -11.86
C SER A 32 4.65 -14.55 -11.25
N LEU A 33 3.54 -14.04 -10.72
CA LEU A 33 3.52 -12.74 -10.04
C LEU A 33 4.34 -12.74 -8.75
N LYS A 34 4.47 -13.87 -8.03
CA LYS A 34 5.43 -14.02 -6.92
C LYS A 34 6.87 -13.98 -7.40
N GLU A 35 7.18 -14.67 -8.50
CA GLU A 35 8.53 -14.66 -9.09
C GLU A 35 8.96 -13.26 -9.55
N TYR A 36 8.02 -12.50 -10.14
CA TYR A 36 8.25 -11.10 -10.52
C TYR A 36 8.38 -10.17 -9.30
N GLY A 37 8.01 -10.67 -8.12
CA GLY A 37 7.99 -9.95 -6.84
C GLY A 37 6.82 -8.99 -6.69
N PHE A 38 5.83 -9.05 -7.58
CA PHE A 38 4.64 -8.19 -7.55
C PHE A 38 3.78 -8.46 -6.33
N VAL A 39 3.54 -9.73 -6.00
CA VAL A 39 2.76 -10.15 -4.81
C VAL A 39 3.41 -9.64 -3.52
N TYR A 40 4.74 -9.56 -3.50
CA TYR A 40 5.53 -9.12 -2.35
C TYR A 40 5.80 -7.61 -2.31
N GLY A 41 5.25 -6.85 -3.26
CA GLY A 41 5.50 -5.41 -3.40
C GLY A 41 6.92 -5.04 -3.83
N MET A 42 7.77 -6.01 -4.17
CA MET A 42 9.18 -5.87 -4.55
C MET A 42 9.39 -6.25 -6.02
N ASN A 43 9.00 -5.37 -6.93
CA ASN A 43 8.98 -5.65 -8.38
C ASN A 43 10.40 -5.77 -8.97
N VAL A 44 10.93 -6.99 -8.99
CA VAL A 44 12.31 -7.31 -9.40
C VAL A 44 12.41 -7.76 -10.85
N GLU A 45 11.34 -8.33 -11.39
CA GLU A 45 11.30 -8.84 -12.76
C GLU A 45 9.96 -8.52 -13.43
N THR A 46 9.88 -8.79 -14.74
CA THR A 46 8.69 -8.63 -15.59
C THR A 46 8.51 -9.88 -16.44
N PRO A 47 7.30 -10.13 -16.98
CA PRO A 47 7.08 -11.27 -17.86
C PRO A 47 8.05 -11.33 -19.04
N SER A 48 8.59 -12.51 -19.31
CA SER A 48 9.65 -12.73 -20.32
C SER A 48 9.21 -12.40 -21.75
N TYR A 49 7.91 -12.42 -22.03
CA TYR A 49 7.34 -12.03 -23.32
C TYR A 49 7.24 -10.52 -23.53
N ILE A 50 7.53 -9.71 -22.51
CA ILE A 50 7.56 -8.25 -22.60
C ILE A 50 9.02 -7.81 -22.79
N SER A 51 9.33 -7.35 -24.01
CA SER A 51 10.65 -6.80 -24.33
C SER A 51 10.72 -5.32 -23.95
N ILE A 52 11.73 -4.95 -23.15
CA ILE A 52 12.05 -3.59 -22.72
C ILE A 52 13.47 -3.29 -23.22
N GLU A 53 13.65 -2.15 -23.89
CA GLU A 53 14.93 -1.81 -24.57
C GLU A 53 15.97 -1.23 -23.61
N HIS A 54 15.54 -0.80 -22.42
CA HIS A 54 16.37 -0.29 -21.33
C HIS A 54 16.25 -1.14 -20.07
N SER A 55 17.13 -0.90 -19.09
CA SER A 55 16.99 -1.51 -17.76
C SER A 55 15.81 -0.84 -17.03
N PRO A 56 14.68 -1.54 -16.81
CA PRO A 56 13.49 -0.91 -16.23
C PRO A 56 13.72 -0.57 -14.75
N SER A 57 13.18 0.56 -14.33
CA SER A 57 13.03 0.88 -12.90
C SER A 57 12.07 -0.08 -12.20
N GLU A 58 12.13 -0.16 -10.86
CA GLU A 58 11.16 -0.94 -10.05
C GLU A 58 9.71 -0.54 -10.37
N ASP A 59 9.46 0.76 -10.55
CA ASP A 59 8.14 1.29 -10.87
C ASP A 59 7.67 0.87 -12.27
N GLU A 60 8.54 0.91 -13.27
CA GLU A 60 8.21 0.42 -14.62
C GLU A 60 7.86 -1.07 -14.60
N ARG A 61 8.57 -1.85 -13.76
CA ARG A 61 8.22 -3.26 -13.53
C ARG A 61 6.86 -3.37 -12.84
N ALA A 62 6.58 -2.56 -11.82
CA ALA A 62 5.29 -2.54 -11.13
C ALA A 62 4.11 -2.19 -12.06
N LYS A 63 4.27 -1.20 -12.95
CA LYS A 63 3.26 -0.86 -13.98
C LYS A 63 2.96 -2.05 -14.89
N ILE A 64 4.02 -2.71 -15.38
CA ILE A 64 3.89 -3.89 -16.23
C ILE A 64 3.22 -5.03 -15.47
N ASN A 65 3.67 -5.31 -14.24
CA ASN A 65 3.18 -6.44 -13.46
C ASN A 65 1.72 -6.25 -13.03
N LEU A 66 1.33 -5.03 -12.65
CA LEU A 66 -0.07 -4.68 -12.35
C LEU A 66 -0.95 -4.87 -13.58
N LEU A 67 -0.56 -4.31 -14.73
CA LEU A 67 -1.35 -4.46 -15.96
C LEU A 67 -1.42 -5.92 -16.40
N THR A 68 -0.33 -6.67 -16.27
CA THR A 68 -0.27 -8.10 -16.54
C THR A 68 -1.24 -8.86 -15.65
N ALA A 69 -1.21 -8.60 -14.34
CA ALA A 69 -2.07 -9.26 -13.37
C ALA A 69 -3.55 -8.98 -13.66
N LEU A 70 -3.91 -7.71 -13.93
CA LEU A 70 -5.29 -7.32 -14.26
C LEU A 70 -5.76 -7.96 -15.58
N TYR A 71 -4.96 -7.84 -16.65
CA TYR A 71 -5.33 -8.36 -17.96
C TYR A 71 -5.51 -9.88 -17.95
N PHE A 72 -4.54 -10.62 -17.40
CA PHE A 72 -4.64 -12.08 -17.40
C PHE A 72 -5.67 -12.60 -16.39
N THR A 73 -5.97 -11.87 -15.31
CA THR A 73 -7.12 -12.18 -14.46
C THR A 73 -8.43 -12.05 -15.25
N PHE A 74 -8.59 -10.96 -16.01
CA PHE A 74 -9.73 -10.79 -16.90
C PHE A 74 -9.81 -11.92 -17.94
N ALA A 75 -8.70 -12.22 -18.62
CA ALA A 75 -8.64 -13.25 -19.64
C ALA A 75 -8.98 -14.65 -19.12
N LEU A 76 -8.62 -14.96 -17.88
CA LEU A 76 -8.93 -16.25 -17.23
C LEU A 76 -10.41 -16.35 -16.82
N GLU A 77 -11.03 -15.25 -16.42
CA GLU A 77 -12.45 -15.24 -16.00
C GLU A 77 -13.41 -15.03 -17.20
N ARG A 78 -12.96 -14.42 -18.30
CA ARG A 78 -13.73 -14.18 -19.53
C ARG A 78 -13.05 -14.93 -20.70
N GLN A 79 -13.50 -16.15 -21.01
CA GLN A 79 -12.81 -17.04 -21.97
C GLN A 79 -12.69 -16.48 -23.40
N GLU A 80 -13.74 -15.84 -23.92
CA GLU A 80 -13.70 -15.12 -25.20
C GLU A 80 -13.71 -13.62 -24.93
N HIS A 81 -12.66 -12.93 -25.35
CA HIS A 81 -12.50 -11.49 -25.11
C HIS A 81 -11.56 -10.83 -26.13
N SER A 82 -11.77 -9.54 -26.35
CA SER A 82 -10.84 -8.63 -27.00
C SER A 82 -10.09 -7.78 -25.97
N PHE A 83 -9.03 -7.09 -26.42
CA PHE A 83 -8.36 -6.12 -25.57
C PHE A 83 -9.26 -4.90 -25.26
N ASP A 84 -10.17 -4.56 -26.17
CA ASP A 84 -11.14 -3.47 -25.96
C ASP A 84 -12.16 -3.87 -24.89
N ASP A 85 -12.60 -5.14 -24.85
CA ASP A 85 -13.49 -5.64 -23.79
C ASP A 85 -12.81 -5.54 -22.41
N PHE A 86 -11.50 -5.83 -22.36
CA PHE A 86 -10.69 -5.62 -21.14
C PHE A 86 -10.69 -4.14 -20.74
N LEU A 87 -10.42 -3.22 -21.67
CA LEU A 87 -10.44 -1.78 -21.40
C LEU A 87 -11.80 -1.35 -20.86
N GLU A 88 -12.89 -1.78 -21.50
CA GLU A 88 -14.24 -1.42 -21.06
C GLU A 88 -14.54 -1.89 -19.64
N THR A 89 -14.18 -3.15 -19.35
CA THR A 89 -14.43 -3.81 -18.07
C THR A 89 -13.58 -3.23 -16.94
N ILE A 90 -12.30 -2.94 -17.19
CA ILE A 90 -11.40 -2.40 -16.15
C ILE A 90 -11.80 -0.96 -15.77
N PHE A 91 -12.30 -0.17 -16.72
CA PHE A 91 -12.83 1.16 -16.42
C PHE A 91 -14.12 1.10 -15.61
N GLU A 92 -14.98 0.12 -15.86
CA GLU A 92 -16.20 -0.11 -15.07
C GLU A 92 -15.86 -0.55 -13.65
N PHE A 93 -14.93 -1.49 -13.50
CA PHE A 93 -14.41 -1.90 -12.20
C PHE A 93 -13.91 -0.71 -11.37
N TYR A 94 -13.01 0.10 -11.91
CA TYR A 94 -12.45 1.24 -11.16
C TYR A 94 -13.50 2.33 -10.88
N LYS A 95 -14.52 2.46 -11.73
CA LYS A 95 -15.67 3.33 -11.46
C LYS A 95 -16.52 2.80 -10.29
N GLU A 96 -16.81 1.50 -10.26
CA GLU A 96 -17.59 0.86 -9.18
C GLU A 96 -16.85 0.79 -7.85
N LEU A 97 -15.53 0.64 -7.89
CA LEU A 97 -14.64 0.78 -6.74
C LEU A 97 -14.70 2.20 -6.13
N LYS A 98 -15.49 3.12 -6.72
CA LYS A 98 -15.68 4.51 -6.28
C LYS A 98 -14.36 5.27 -6.14
N VAL A 99 -13.36 4.88 -6.93
CA VAL A 99 -12.19 5.71 -7.23
C VAL A 99 -12.64 7.06 -7.81
N SER A 100 -13.87 7.12 -8.33
CA SER A 100 -14.66 8.29 -8.68
C SER A 100 -14.97 9.29 -7.55
N GLN A 101 -14.47 9.13 -6.32
CA GLN A 101 -14.52 10.19 -5.31
C GLN A 101 -13.28 11.10 -5.34
N ILE A 102 -12.32 10.77 -6.21
CA ILE A 102 -11.10 11.53 -6.45
C ILE A 102 -11.29 12.33 -7.74
N SER A 103 -11.35 13.67 -7.64
CA SER A 103 -11.77 14.52 -8.76
C SER A 103 -10.92 14.38 -10.04
N LEU A 104 -9.67 13.95 -9.91
CA LEU A 104 -8.76 13.65 -11.03
C LEU A 104 -9.09 12.33 -11.71
N LEU A 105 -9.39 11.28 -10.94
CA LEU A 105 -9.72 9.97 -11.48
C LEU A 105 -11.13 9.98 -12.08
N ASN A 106 -12.04 10.79 -11.54
CA ASN A 106 -13.29 11.10 -12.22
C ASN A 106 -13.07 11.59 -13.65
N LYS A 107 -12.22 12.58 -13.87
CA LYS A 107 -11.97 13.10 -15.23
C LYS A 107 -11.39 12.06 -16.18
N ILE A 108 -10.60 11.12 -15.65
CA ILE A 108 -10.05 10.00 -16.43
C ILE A 108 -11.18 8.98 -16.72
N LEU A 109 -11.92 8.54 -15.71
CA LEU A 109 -12.99 7.55 -15.80
C LEU A 109 -14.24 8.03 -16.57
N THR A 110 -14.50 9.34 -16.63
CA THR A 110 -15.62 9.94 -17.40
C THR A 110 -15.25 10.32 -18.83
N GLY A 111 -13.98 10.22 -19.21
CA GLY A 111 -13.54 10.48 -20.58
C GLY A 111 -13.60 9.23 -21.48
N SER A 112 -12.95 9.28 -22.65
CA SER A 112 -12.95 8.17 -23.61
C SER A 112 -12.11 6.99 -23.11
N LYS A 113 -12.77 5.86 -22.77
CA LYS A 113 -12.18 4.57 -22.34
C LYS A 113 -11.08 4.09 -23.32
N THR A 114 -9.86 4.58 -23.14
CA THR A 114 -8.75 4.38 -24.09
C THR A 114 -7.52 3.92 -23.34
N SER A 115 -6.62 3.22 -24.02
CA SER A 115 -5.32 2.81 -23.47
C SER A 115 -4.57 3.99 -22.84
N ALA A 116 -4.59 5.17 -23.44
CA ALA A 116 -3.93 6.37 -22.89
C ALA A 116 -4.54 6.85 -21.55
N GLN A 117 -5.82 6.61 -21.31
CA GLN A 117 -6.42 6.87 -20.01
C GLN A 117 -6.05 5.80 -18.97
N LEU A 118 -5.97 4.54 -19.40
CA LEU A 118 -5.54 3.45 -18.53
C LEU A 118 -4.07 3.64 -18.14
N GLU A 119 -3.23 4.18 -19.03
CA GLU A 119 -1.84 4.55 -18.74
C GLU A 119 -1.76 5.49 -17.55
N LYS A 120 -2.59 6.54 -17.55
CA LYS A 120 -2.66 7.51 -16.44
C LYS A 120 -3.22 6.89 -15.16
N LEU A 121 -4.18 5.97 -15.28
CA LEU A 121 -4.75 5.28 -14.12
C LEU A 121 -3.71 4.36 -13.47
N ILE A 122 -3.07 3.47 -14.25
CA ILE A 122 -2.00 2.58 -13.78
C ILE A 122 -0.84 3.38 -13.23
N GLU A 123 -0.46 4.47 -13.91
CA GLU A 123 0.52 5.42 -13.39
C GLU A 123 0.10 6.00 -12.06
N SER A 124 -1.14 6.44 -11.86
CA SER A 124 -1.59 6.94 -10.55
C SER A 124 -1.66 5.88 -9.45
N ARG A 125 -1.77 4.59 -9.81
CA ARG A 125 -1.77 3.47 -8.85
C ARG A 125 -0.35 3.10 -8.44
N VAL A 126 0.60 3.13 -9.38
CA VAL A 126 2.01 2.78 -9.12
C VAL A 126 2.83 3.99 -8.65
N TYR A 127 2.52 5.19 -9.17
CA TYR A 127 3.13 6.47 -8.84
C TYR A 127 2.17 7.41 -8.10
N LEU A 128 2.72 8.04 -7.08
CA LEU A 128 2.13 9.14 -6.35
C LEU A 128 2.75 10.44 -6.87
N ASP A 129 2.28 11.00 -7.98
CA ASP A 129 3.01 12.12 -8.58
C ASP A 129 2.84 13.45 -7.82
N ASP A 130 3.97 14.07 -7.46
CA ASP A 130 4.59 15.10 -8.32
C ASP A 130 5.92 15.57 -7.69
N ASN A 131 6.99 15.18 -8.36
CA ASN A 131 8.36 15.70 -8.28
C ASN A 131 9.29 15.20 -7.16
N VAL A 132 10.13 14.26 -7.60
CA VAL A 132 11.56 14.14 -7.32
C VAL A 132 11.95 13.82 -5.85
N ILE A 133 12.35 12.55 -5.70
CA ILE A 133 13.19 11.98 -4.63
C ILE A 133 12.45 11.59 -3.33
N SER A 134 12.02 10.33 -3.30
CA SER A 134 12.37 9.30 -2.28
C SER A 134 11.88 7.94 -2.80
N ARG A 135 12.69 7.29 -3.65
CA ARG A 135 12.25 6.30 -4.65
C ARG A 135 12.03 4.85 -4.17
N THR A 136 12.23 4.49 -2.90
CA THR A 136 12.45 3.04 -2.59
C THR A 136 11.52 2.41 -1.56
N PHE A 137 10.65 3.17 -0.88
CA PHE A 137 9.88 2.61 0.25
C PHE A 137 8.39 2.94 0.27
N ASN A 138 7.94 3.95 -0.49
CA ASN A 138 6.51 4.08 -0.80
C ASN A 138 6.01 2.84 -1.54
N SER A 139 6.90 2.18 -2.29
CA SER A 139 6.61 1.01 -3.09
C SER A 139 6.27 -0.22 -2.25
N ILE A 140 6.93 -0.51 -1.12
CA ILE A 140 6.75 -1.85 -0.52
C ILE A 140 5.35 -2.06 0.06
N ILE A 141 4.84 -1.20 0.95
CA ILE A 141 3.49 -1.42 1.51
C ILE A 141 2.40 -1.07 0.50
N THR A 142 2.54 0.04 -0.24
CA THR A 142 1.55 0.45 -1.25
C THR A 142 1.51 -0.55 -2.42
N ASN A 143 2.66 -1.10 -2.86
CA ASN A 143 2.71 -2.13 -3.91
C ASN A 143 2.37 -3.52 -3.39
N SER A 144 2.67 -3.86 -2.13
CA SER A 144 2.17 -5.12 -1.55
C SER A 144 0.65 -5.14 -1.60
N LEU A 145 -0.01 -4.00 -1.34
CA LEU A 145 -1.47 -3.86 -1.46
C LEU A 145 -1.96 -3.74 -2.91
N LEU A 146 -1.12 -3.52 -3.92
CA LEU A 146 -1.57 -3.51 -5.33
C LEU A 146 -2.16 -4.85 -5.76
N PHE A 147 -1.76 -5.95 -5.13
CA PHE A 147 -2.37 -7.24 -5.42
C PHE A 147 -3.84 -7.33 -4.94
N ILE A 148 -4.26 -6.47 -4.00
CA ILE A 148 -5.66 -6.35 -3.58
C ILE A 148 -6.53 -5.84 -4.74
N ASP A 149 -6.01 -4.98 -5.62
CA ASP A 149 -6.73 -4.59 -6.85
C ASP A 149 -7.03 -5.81 -7.72
N VAL A 150 -6.09 -6.74 -7.82
CA VAL A 150 -6.24 -7.96 -8.64
C VAL A 150 -7.26 -8.90 -8.02
N LEU A 151 -7.20 -9.12 -6.71
CA LEU A 151 -8.18 -9.94 -5.98
C LEU A 151 -9.60 -9.34 -6.05
N THR A 152 -9.71 -8.03 -5.81
CA THR A 152 -10.99 -7.31 -5.88
C THR A 152 -11.53 -7.30 -7.31
N PHE A 153 -10.67 -7.11 -8.31
CA PHE A 153 -11.08 -7.17 -9.72
C PHE A 153 -11.57 -8.56 -10.10
N ARG A 154 -10.91 -9.62 -9.63
CA ARG A 154 -11.40 -10.98 -9.82
C ARG A 154 -12.74 -11.23 -9.15
N TYR A 155 -12.94 -10.71 -7.94
CA TYR A 155 -14.23 -10.76 -7.25
C TYR A 155 -15.33 -10.04 -8.05
N PHE A 156 -15.03 -8.86 -8.59
CA PHE A 156 -15.91 -8.12 -9.49
C PHE A 156 -16.26 -8.91 -10.77
N LEU A 157 -15.27 -9.53 -11.41
CA LEU A 157 -15.48 -10.33 -12.63
C LEU A 157 -16.37 -11.56 -12.40
N ARG A 158 -16.49 -12.01 -11.16
CA ARG A 158 -17.36 -13.11 -10.71
C ARG A 158 -18.71 -12.64 -10.18
N ASP A 159 -19.16 -11.46 -10.63
CA ASP A 159 -20.42 -10.81 -10.23
C ASP A 159 -20.53 -10.55 -8.72
N GLY A 160 -19.37 -10.36 -8.07
CA GLY A 160 -19.27 -9.93 -6.69
C GLY A 160 -20.00 -8.60 -6.45
N LYS A 161 -20.57 -8.44 -5.25
CA LYS A 161 -21.35 -7.24 -4.89
C LYS A 161 -20.62 -6.43 -3.85
N GLU A 162 -20.98 -5.15 -3.75
CA GLU A 162 -20.39 -4.24 -2.74
C GLU A 162 -18.85 -4.19 -2.83
N ILE A 163 -18.32 -4.08 -4.06
CA ILE A 163 -16.88 -4.11 -4.40
C ILE A 163 -16.02 -3.25 -3.47
N VAL A 164 -16.52 -2.08 -3.07
CA VAL A 164 -15.82 -1.19 -2.13
C VAL A 164 -15.64 -1.83 -0.75
N LYS A 165 -16.68 -2.49 -0.22
CA LYS A 165 -16.61 -3.19 1.07
C LYS A 165 -15.65 -4.38 1.00
N GLU A 166 -15.65 -5.08 -0.13
CA GLU A 166 -14.73 -6.21 -0.34
C GLU A 166 -13.28 -5.71 -0.35
N ALA A 167 -12.96 -4.66 -1.11
CA ALA A 167 -11.63 -4.06 -1.08
C ALA A 167 -11.23 -3.63 0.35
N GLN A 168 -12.11 -2.92 1.06
CA GLN A 168 -11.87 -2.49 2.45
C GLN A 168 -11.63 -3.67 3.40
N LYS A 169 -12.37 -4.78 3.23
CA LYS A 169 -12.18 -6.02 4.00
C LYS A 169 -10.79 -6.61 3.74
N LEU A 170 -10.38 -6.73 2.48
CA LEU A 170 -9.07 -7.30 2.12
C LEU A 170 -7.93 -6.47 2.71
N GLU A 171 -8.06 -5.15 2.73
CA GLU A 171 -7.07 -4.26 3.31
C GLU A 171 -7.02 -4.32 4.82
N TYR A 172 -8.19 -4.31 5.46
CA TYR A 172 -8.28 -4.47 6.89
C TYR A 172 -7.58 -5.75 7.33
N LEU A 173 -7.83 -6.86 6.63
CA LEU A 173 -7.15 -8.14 6.90
C LEU A 173 -5.64 -8.03 6.65
N ALA A 174 -5.18 -7.54 5.50
CA ALA A 174 -3.77 -7.44 5.19
C ALA A 174 -3.00 -6.56 6.21
N ILE A 175 -3.57 -5.42 6.62
CA ILE A 175 -2.98 -4.49 7.59
C ILE A 175 -2.92 -5.14 8.98
N ASN A 176 -4.00 -5.78 9.45
CA ASN A 176 -4.02 -6.46 10.75
C ASN A 176 -3.03 -7.63 10.79
N ILE A 177 -2.99 -8.43 9.73
CA ILE A 177 -2.07 -9.57 9.62
C ILE A 177 -0.63 -9.08 9.69
N THR A 178 -0.30 -8.03 8.94
CA THR A 178 1.05 -7.43 8.97
C THR A 178 1.38 -6.88 10.36
N TYR A 179 0.44 -6.18 11.01
CA TYR A 179 0.61 -5.67 12.37
C TYR A 179 0.93 -6.78 13.37
N HIS A 180 0.15 -7.87 13.36
CA HIS A 180 0.34 -8.97 14.29
C HIS A 180 1.58 -9.79 13.98
N ALA A 181 1.94 -9.96 12.70
CA ALA A 181 3.19 -10.58 12.28
C ALA A 181 4.41 -9.79 12.79
N LEU A 182 4.40 -8.46 12.67
CA LEU A 182 5.46 -7.60 13.19
C LEU A 182 5.57 -7.69 14.72
N ASN A 183 4.44 -7.74 15.44
CA ASN A 183 4.45 -7.85 16.90
C ASN A 183 4.83 -9.24 17.42
N ALA A 184 4.78 -10.27 16.58
CA ALA A 184 5.27 -11.61 16.92
C ALA A 184 6.81 -11.67 16.95
N LYS A 185 7.50 -10.74 16.26
CA LYS A 185 8.96 -10.63 16.24
C LYS A 185 9.54 -10.26 17.61
N GLU A 186 10.80 -10.61 17.84
CA GLU A 186 11.55 -10.05 18.96
C GLU A 186 11.74 -8.53 18.78
N LYS A 187 11.60 -7.78 19.88
CA LYS A 187 11.53 -6.31 19.82
C LYS A 187 12.87 -5.70 19.40
N ASN A 188 12.95 -5.22 18.16
CA ASN A 188 13.91 -4.21 17.74
C ASN A 188 13.22 -2.83 17.64
N LYS A 189 13.96 -1.74 17.87
CA LYS A 189 13.49 -0.35 17.71
C LYS A 189 12.95 -0.06 16.30
N ALA A 190 13.39 -0.87 15.33
CA ALA A 190 12.92 -0.91 13.97
C ALA A 190 11.43 -1.30 13.93
N ASP A 191 11.13 -2.52 14.35
CA ASP A 191 9.79 -3.12 14.30
C ASP A 191 8.81 -2.37 15.19
N GLU A 192 9.25 -1.81 16.32
CA GLU A 192 8.39 -0.96 17.16
C GLU A 192 7.82 0.24 16.40
N LYS A 193 8.60 0.88 15.52
CA LYS A 193 8.11 2.02 14.72
C LYS A 193 7.14 1.57 13.64
N LEU A 194 7.41 0.45 12.96
CA LEU A 194 6.48 -0.12 11.96
C LEU A 194 5.18 -0.57 12.62
N SER A 195 5.25 -1.33 13.72
CA SER A 195 4.09 -1.72 14.51
C SER A 195 3.29 -0.52 15.00
N GLN A 196 3.93 0.57 15.42
CA GLN A 196 3.23 1.81 15.77
C GLN A 196 2.51 2.45 14.58
N LEU A 197 3.10 2.42 13.38
CA LEU A 197 2.44 2.91 12.17
C LEU A 197 1.20 2.07 11.84
N PHE A 198 1.35 0.75 11.83
CA PHE A 198 0.23 -0.16 11.58
C PHE A 198 -0.85 -0.05 12.65
N ALA A 199 -0.48 0.01 13.94
CA ALA A 199 -1.43 0.24 15.04
C ALA A 199 -2.20 1.54 14.85
N ALA A 200 -1.49 2.62 14.51
CA ALA A 200 -2.15 3.90 14.31
C ALA A 200 -3.07 3.86 13.08
N SER A 201 -2.70 3.14 12.02
CA SER A 201 -3.52 2.92 10.82
C SER A 201 -4.80 2.15 11.15
N LEU A 202 -4.67 1.04 11.88
CA LEU A 202 -5.79 0.25 12.40
C LEU A 202 -6.71 1.11 13.26
N THR A 203 -6.13 1.99 14.06
CA THR A 203 -6.88 2.90 14.93
C THR A 203 -7.72 3.95 14.18
N PHE A 204 -7.46 4.16 12.88
CA PHE A 204 -8.30 4.97 12.01
C PHE A 204 -9.21 4.14 11.11
N ILE A 205 -8.92 2.86 10.90
CA ILE A 205 -9.78 1.96 10.13
C ILE A 205 -10.86 1.33 11.03
N ASP A 206 -10.57 1.20 12.32
CA ASP A 206 -11.42 0.58 13.33
C ASP A 206 -12.11 1.63 14.18
N GLU A 207 -13.44 1.62 14.17
CA GLU A 207 -14.29 2.52 14.97
C GLU A 207 -14.30 2.11 16.46
N ASP A 208 -13.95 0.85 16.77
CA ASP A 208 -14.02 0.28 18.11
C ASP A 208 -12.63 0.13 18.72
N LYS A 209 -12.14 1.25 19.25
CA LYS A 209 -10.79 1.38 19.82
C LYS A 209 -10.58 0.72 21.19
N GLU A 210 -11.42 -0.23 21.57
CA GLU A 210 -11.21 -1.02 22.79
C GLU A 210 -11.49 -2.49 22.53
N LYS A 211 -10.58 -3.13 21.79
CA LYS A 211 -10.15 -4.53 22.01
C LYS A 211 -9.11 -4.97 20.99
N PHE A 212 -7.98 -5.45 21.49
CA PHE A 212 -7.38 -6.63 20.90
C PHE A 212 -8.31 -7.81 21.28
N ASP A 213 -9.21 -8.25 20.39
CA ASP A 213 -10.10 -9.40 20.68
C ASP A 213 -10.21 -10.49 19.59
N GLY A 214 -9.62 -10.30 18.41
CA GLY A 214 -9.79 -11.26 17.32
C GLY A 214 -10.88 -10.91 16.31
N SER A 215 -11.42 -9.69 16.31
CA SER A 215 -12.32 -9.18 15.27
C SER A 215 -11.84 -9.48 13.83
N TYR A 216 -10.56 -9.21 13.52
CA TYR A 216 -10.00 -9.56 12.21
C TYR A 216 -9.86 -11.06 11.99
N ARG A 217 -9.61 -11.85 13.05
CA ARG A 217 -9.52 -13.31 12.96
C ARG A 217 -10.88 -13.94 12.68
N GLU A 218 -11.96 -13.41 13.27
CA GLU A 218 -13.31 -13.86 12.95
C GLU A 218 -13.65 -13.60 11.48
N ILE A 219 -13.30 -12.41 10.96
CA ILE A 219 -13.46 -12.11 9.53
C ILE A 219 -12.60 -13.06 8.68
N LEU A 220 -11.35 -13.32 9.10
CA LEU A 220 -10.42 -14.21 8.42
C LEU A 220 -10.90 -15.66 8.38
N LEU A 221 -11.39 -16.19 9.51
CA LEU A 221 -11.94 -17.56 9.63
C LEU A 221 -13.15 -17.77 8.72
N ASN A 222 -13.92 -16.70 8.48
CA ASN A 222 -15.05 -16.72 7.57
C ASN A 222 -14.66 -16.41 6.11
N ASN A 223 -13.38 -16.13 5.83
CA ASN A 223 -12.91 -15.84 4.48
C ASN A 223 -12.62 -17.13 3.71
N CYS A 224 -13.55 -17.52 2.83
CA CYS A 224 -13.47 -18.78 2.10
C CYS A 224 -12.73 -18.70 0.76
N SER A 225 -12.12 -17.56 0.42
CA SER A 225 -11.44 -17.36 -0.86
C SER A 225 -9.99 -17.86 -0.82
N PRO A 226 -9.63 -18.93 -1.55
CA PRO A 226 -8.30 -19.54 -1.43
C PRO A 226 -7.17 -18.58 -1.80
N TRP A 227 -7.41 -17.68 -2.76
CA TRP A 227 -6.40 -16.78 -3.29
C TRP A 227 -6.21 -15.52 -2.46
N GLU A 228 -7.26 -15.06 -1.78
CA GLU A 228 -7.13 -14.03 -0.75
C GLU A 228 -6.35 -14.60 0.44
N ASN A 229 -6.70 -15.81 0.89
CA ASN A 229 -6.01 -16.48 1.99
C ASN A 229 -4.53 -16.76 1.65
N GLN A 230 -4.23 -17.19 0.42
CA GLN A 230 -2.84 -17.39 -0.01
C GLN A 230 -2.06 -16.07 0.00
N TYR A 231 -2.65 -15.00 -0.51
CA TYR A 231 -2.05 -13.67 -0.45
C TYR A 231 -1.78 -13.20 0.98
N PHE A 232 -2.74 -13.39 1.90
CA PHE A 232 -2.56 -13.03 3.30
C PHE A 232 -1.47 -13.85 3.99
N LEU A 233 -1.36 -15.14 3.69
CA LEU A 233 -0.28 -15.99 4.18
C LEU A 233 1.07 -15.50 3.65
N ASP A 234 1.18 -15.21 2.35
CA ASP A 234 2.41 -14.70 1.74
C ASP A 234 2.82 -13.35 2.34
N VAL A 235 1.87 -12.45 2.62
CA VAL A 235 2.11 -11.19 3.33
C VAL A 235 2.60 -11.42 4.76
N ALA A 236 2.01 -12.36 5.50
CA ALA A 236 2.45 -12.71 6.85
C ALA A 236 3.89 -13.25 6.84
N CYS A 237 4.18 -14.21 5.95
CA CYS A 237 5.49 -14.82 5.75
C CYS A 237 6.55 -13.78 5.37
N LEU A 238 6.23 -12.87 4.45
CA LEU A 238 7.09 -11.75 4.07
C LEU A 238 7.41 -10.86 5.27
N THR A 239 6.41 -10.61 6.11
CA THR A 239 6.54 -9.70 7.25
C THR A 239 7.46 -10.25 8.33
N VAL A 240 7.37 -11.55 8.62
CA VAL A 240 8.23 -12.18 9.64
C VAL A 240 9.65 -12.44 9.16
N TRP A 241 9.89 -12.48 7.85
CA TRP A 241 11.20 -12.82 7.31
C TRP A 241 12.30 -11.82 7.72
N GLU A 242 13.38 -12.32 8.34
CA GLU A 242 14.57 -11.56 8.71
C GLU A 242 15.83 -12.44 8.61
N ASP A 243 16.91 -11.92 8.03
CA ASP A 243 18.26 -12.52 8.00
C ASP A 243 18.34 -14.05 7.75
N TYR A 244 17.43 -14.59 6.93
CA TYR A 244 17.34 -16.01 6.58
C TYR A 244 17.03 -16.97 7.75
N SER A 245 16.55 -16.47 8.88
CA SER A 245 16.14 -17.30 10.03
C SER A 245 14.79 -16.86 10.57
N LEU A 246 13.95 -17.82 10.95
CA LEU A 246 12.70 -17.58 11.68
C LEU A 246 12.89 -17.97 13.15
N ASP A 247 12.51 -17.09 14.06
CA ASP A 247 12.39 -17.43 15.48
C ASP A 247 11.18 -18.35 15.72
N TYR A 248 11.19 -19.06 16.84
CA TYR A 248 10.11 -19.92 17.29
C TYR A 248 8.77 -19.17 17.40
N LYS A 249 8.77 -17.92 17.90
CA LYS A 249 7.54 -17.11 18.05
C LYS A 249 6.95 -16.71 16.70
N GLU A 250 7.81 -16.35 15.75
CA GLU A 250 7.43 -16.00 14.38
C GLU A 250 6.83 -17.22 13.67
N SER A 251 7.48 -18.37 13.80
CA SER A 251 6.97 -19.64 13.27
C SER A 251 5.61 -19.99 13.90
N GLN A 252 5.47 -19.88 15.22
CA GLN A 252 4.20 -20.16 15.90
C GLN A 252 3.07 -19.26 15.40
N PHE A 253 3.35 -17.97 15.16
CA PHE A 253 2.37 -17.04 14.62
C PHE A 253 1.95 -17.42 13.19
N ILE A 254 2.91 -17.67 12.29
CA ILE A 254 2.63 -18.01 10.88
C ILE A 254 1.84 -19.31 10.76
N TYR A 255 2.24 -20.35 11.49
CA TYR A 255 1.49 -21.61 11.47
C TYR A 255 0.10 -21.45 12.06
N GLY A 256 -0.04 -20.68 13.15
CA GLY A 256 -1.34 -20.38 13.74
C GLY A 256 -2.29 -19.69 12.75
N ILE A 257 -1.83 -18.62 12.10
CA ILE A 257 -2.68 -17.87 11.18
C ILE A 257 -2.92 -18.59 9.85
N GLY A 258 -1.94 -19.38 9.37
CA GLY A 258 -2.12 -20.23 8.20
C GLY A 258 -3.16 -21.33 8.43
N LYS A 259 -3.27 -21.87 9.65
CA LYS A 259 -4.34 -22.80 10.03
C LYS A 259 -5.71 -22.15 10.04
N ASP A 260 -5.81 -20.92 10.56
CA ASP A 260 -7.05 -20.14 10.54
C ASP A 260 -7.54 -19.92 9.09
N MET A 261 -6.63 -19.83 8.12
CA MET A 261 -6.92 -19.72 6.69
C MET A 261 -7.21 -21.05 5.96
N GLY A 262 -7.09 -22.18 6.67
CA GLY A 262 -7.34 -23.52 6.13
C GLY A 262 -6.13 -24.23 5.49
N PHE A 263 -4.90 -23.75 5.70
CA PHE A 263 -3.70 -24.36 5.12
C PHE A 263 -3.14 -25.53 5.95
N THR A 264 -2.60 -26.52 5.25
CA THR A 264 -1.80 -27.60 5.85
C THR A 264 -0.41 -27.10 6.28
N ASP A 265 0.28 -27.84 7.15
CA ASP A 265 1.62 -27.44 7.60
C ASP A 265 2.60 -27.41 6.43
N GLU A 266 2.43 -28.34 5.49
CA GLU A 266 3.20 -28.43 4.25
C GLU A 266 3.01 -27.18 3.37
N GLN A 267 1.78 -26.72 3.17
CA GLN A 267 1.48 -25.51 2.39
C GLN A 267 2.05 -24.23 3.04
N ILE A 268 2.01 -24.15 4.37
CA ILE A 268 2.59 -23.04 5.13
C ILE A 268 4.12 -23.06 4.98
N ALA A 269 4.74 -24.22 5.13
CA ALA A 269 6.17 -24.40 4.93
C ALA A 269 6.61 -24.02 3.50
N THR A 270 5.85 -24.42 2.48
CA THR A 270 6.11 -24.01 1.09
C THR A 270 6.07 -22.49 0.92
N SER A 271 5.10 -21.80 1.53
CA SER A 271 5.01 -20.33 1.43
C SER A 271 6.21 -19.64 2.08
N LEU A 272 6.70 -20.15 3.21
CA LEU A 272 7.94 -19.66 3.86
C LEU A 272 9.20 -19.93 3.00
N GLU A 273 9.25 -21.11 2.37
CA GLU A 273 10.35 -21.48 1.47
C GLU A 273 10.38 -20.58 0.23
N ASP A 274 9.23 -20.28 -0.36
CA ASP A 274 9.11 -19.41 -1.52
C ASP A 274 9.65 -18.01 -1.24
N ILE A 275 9.32 -17.43 -0.09
CA ILE A 275 9.87 -16.14 0.36
C ILE A 275 11.38 -16.23 0.52
N THR A 276 11.87 -17.30 1.16
CA THR A 276 13.31 -17.53 1.37
C THR A 276 14.06 -17.61 0.04
N ILE A 277 13.54 -18.37 -0.92
CA ILE A 277 14.11 -18.49 -2.27
C ILE A 277 14.08 -17.15 -3.00
N PHE A 278 12.96 -16.42 -2.92
CA PHE A 278 12.81 -15.11 -3.54
C PHE A 278 13.88 -14.13 -3.07
N PHE A 279 14.07 -13.99 -1.75
CA PHE A 279 15.08 -13.09 -1.20
C PHE A 279 16.50 -13.55 -1.54
N LYS A 280 16.82 -14.84 -1.41
CA LYS A 280 18.15 -15.37 -1.80
C LYS A 280 18.51 -15.02 -3.24
N ARG A 281 17.55 -15.11 -4.16
CA ARG A 281 17.77 -14.79 -5.59
C ARG A 281 17.89 -13.29 -5.85
N ASN A 282 17.20 -12.45 -5.08
CA ASN A 282 17.00 -11.05 -5.41
C ASN A 282 17.62 -10.04 -4.44
N ILE A 283 18.25 -10.46 -3.34
CA ILE A 283 18.85 -9.57 -2.32
C ILE A 283 19.77 -8.50 -2.91
N ASN A 284 20.51 -8.82 -3.98
CA ASN A 284 21.43 -7.90 -4.65
C ASN A 284 20.72 -6.86 -5.54
N LYS A 285 19.53 -7.19 -6.03
CA LYS A 285 18.66 -6.33 -6.85
C LYS A 285 17.80 -5.40 -5.97
N ILE A 286 17.54 -5.80 -4.74
CA ILE A 286 16.70 -5.07 -3.78
C ILE A 286 17.59 -4.11 -2.98
N SER A 287 17.62 -2.84 -3.40
CA SER A 287 18.60 -1.84 -2.91
C SER A 287 18.50 -1.50 -1.42
N PHE A 288 17.33 -1.67 -0.80
CA PHE A 288 17.10 -1.35 0.61
C PHE A 288 17.46 -2.45 1.61
N LEU A 289 17.67 -3.69 1.14
CA LEU A 289 18.10 -4.81 1.99
C LEU A 289 19.60 -4.79 2.27
N LYS A 290 20.33 -3.83 1.71
CA LYS A 290 21.79 -3.71 1.86
C LYS A 290 22.21 -2.98 3.14
N ASP A 291 21.31 -2.22 3.76
CA ASP A 291 21.58 -1.50 5.01
C ASP A 291 20.75 -2.08 6.16
N THR A 292 21.41 -2.32 7.28
CA THR A 292 20.82 -2.79 8.53
C THR A 292 19.96 -1.70 9.17
N ASN A 293 18.71 -1.57 8.72
CA ASN A 293 17.49 -1.27 9.49
C ASN A 293 16.35 -0.78 8.55
N MET A 294 15.59 -1.71 7.98
CA MET A 294 14.52 -1.43 7.02
C MET A 294 13.41 -0.55 7.59
N ALA A 295 13.01 -0.75 8.85
CA ALA A 295 11.87 -0.07 9.43
C ALA A 295 12.13 1.43 9.67
N VAL A 296 13.35 1.79 10.06
CA VAL A 296 13.74 3.19 10.23
C VAL A 296 13.77 3.90 8.89
N GLN A 297 14.35 3.27 7.86
CA GLN A 297 14.35 3.83 6.51
C GLN A 297 12.93 3.93 5.93
N PHE A 298 12.05 2.98 6.26
CA PHE A 298 10.64 3.00 5.90
C PHE A 298 9.91 4.20 6.52
N TYR A 299 9.98 4.36 7.86
CA TYR A 299 9.37 5.47 8.58
C TYR A 299 9.89 6.83 8.08
N ASP A 300 11.20 6.96 7.90
CA ASP A 300 11.81 8.20 7.43
C ASP A 300 11.40 8.54 5.99
N SER A 301 11.20 7.52 5.15
CA SER A 301 10.69 7.70 3.78
C SER A 301 9.22 8.10 3.77
N MET A 302 8.36 7.43 4.56
CA MET A 302 6.94 7.77 4.66
C MET A 302 6.76 9.18 5.21
N SER A 303 7.48 9.51 6.28
CA SER A 303 7.47 10.84 6.88
C SER A 303 7.92 11.90 5.87
N ARG A 304 8.95 11.63 5.06
CA ARG A 304 9.40 12.56 4.00
C ARG A 304 8.35 12.77 2.92
N VAL A 305 7.68 11.69 2.48
CA VAL A 305 6.65 11.74 1.45
C VAL A 305 5.43 12.51 1.95
N VAL A 306 4.92 12.14 3.12
CA VAL A 306 3.78 12.79 3.75
C VAL A 306 4.10 14.27 4.05
N ASN A 307 5.29 14.57 4.57
CA ASN A 307 5.74 15.95 4.79
C ASN A 307 5.77 16.75 3.48
N LYS A 308 6.33 16.19 2.40
CA LYS A 308 6.33 16.84 1.08
C LYS A 308 4.91 17.04 0.53
N LEU A 309 4.02 16.05 0.67
CA LEU A 309 2.62 16.16 0.25
C LEU A 309 1.88 17.27 1.01
N ILE A 310 2.09 17.38 2.33
CA ILE A 310 1.54 18.46 3.14
C ILE A 310 2.13 19.80 2.71
N LEU A 311 3.46 19.92 2.58
CA LEU A 311 4.13 21.17 2.21
C LEU A 311 3.68 21.68 0.83
N ARG A 312 3.62 20.80 -0.17
CA ARG A 312 3.24 21.15 -1.55
C ARG A 312 1.79 21.63 -1.63
N ASN A 313 0.92 21.10 -0.78
CA ASN A 313 -0.49 21.46 -0.73
C ASN A 313 -0.84 22.41 0.41
N SER A 314 0.16 22.89 1.15
CA SER A 314 -0.01 23.65 2.39
C SER A 314 -0.99 24.80 2.25
N LYS A 315 -0.94 25.57 1.15
CA LYS A 315 -1.87 26.68 0.90
C LYS A 315 -3.33 26.24 0.74
N ARG A 316 -3.56 25.15 0.01
CA ARG A 316 -4.92 24.60 -0.18
C ARG A 316 -5.39 23.95 1.12
N LEU A 317 -4.54 23.13 1.73
CA LEU A 317 -4.80 22.49 3.01
C LEU A 317 -5.12 23.51 4.10
N GLN A 318 -4.37 24.62 4.18
CA GLN A 318 -4.64 25.72 5.12
C GLN A 318 -6.00 26.36 4.88
N LYS A 319 -6.40 26.55 3.62
CA LYS A 319 -7.71 27.11 3.29
C LYS A 319 -8.83 26.17 3.74
N GLU A 320 -8.74 24.89 3.39
CA GLU A 320 -9.75 23.88 3.73
C GLU A 320 -9.82 23.64 5.25
N LEU A 321 -8.68 23.59 5.93
CA LEU A 321 -8.62 23.45 7.40
C LEU A 321 -9.12 24.72 8.12
N ALA A 322 -8.91 25.91 7.57
CA ALA A 322 -9.42 27.15 8.14
C ALA A 322 -10.96 27.20 8.18
N GLU A 323 -11.62 26.43 7.31
CA GLU A 323 -13.07 26.32 7.25
C GLU A 323 -13.64 25.42 8.38
N SER A 324 -12.79 24.61 9.05
CA SER A 324 -13.18 23.79 10.20
C SER A 324 -12.29 24.01 11.43
N LYS A 325 -12.75 24.88 12.34
CA LYS A 325 -12.09 25.14 13.63
C LYS A 325 -12.02 23.89 14.52
N GLU A 326 -13.03 23.02 14.46
CA GLU A 326 -13.06 21.75 15.21
C GLU A 326 -11.98 20.79 14.68
N LEU A 327 -11.84 20.68 13.36
CA LEU A 327 -10.81 19.84 12.74
C LEU A 327 -9.41 20.26 13.16
N VAL A 328 -9.12 21.56 13.10
CA VAL A 328 -7.82 22.12 13.50
C VAL A 328 -7.52 21.82 14.96
N PHE A 329 -8.50 21.99 15.84
CA PHE A 329 -8.35 21.68 17.27
C PHE A 329 -8.03 20.19 17.50
N LEU A 330 -8.78 19.30 16.85
CA LEU A 330 -8.58 17.86 17.02
C LEU A 330 -7.26 17.38 16.41
N ILE A 331 -6.83 17.92 15.27
CA ILE A 331 -5.52 17.63 14.67
C ILE A 331 -4.38 18.10 15.60
N SER A 332 -4.48 19.32 16.14
CA SER A 332 -3.48 19.85 17.08
C SER A 332 -3.43 19.02 18.37
N LYS A 333 -4.58 18.59 18.89
CA LYS A 333 -4.67 17.67 20.03
C LYS A 333 -4.01 16.33 19.69
N GLY A 334 -4.33 15.76 18.52
CA GLY A 334 -3.84 14.46 18.03
C GLY A 334 -2.33 14.39 17.77
N ALA A 335 -1.67 15.52 17.52
CA ALA A 335 -0.22 15.55 17.36
C ALA A 335 0.56 15.51 18.69
N VAL A 336 -0.10 15.81 19.82
CA VAL A 336 0.54 15.89 21.14
C VAL A 336 0.01 14.81 22.10
N LYS A 337 -1.25 14.39 21.95
CA LYS A 337 -1.93 13.41 22.78
C LYS A 337 -2.85 12.53 21.94
N ASP A 338 -3.08 11.31 22.39
CA ASP A 338 -4.04 10.43 21.76
C ASP A 338 -5.47 11.00 21.83
N LEU A 339 -6.17 10.91 20.70
CA LEU A 339 -7.59 11.26 20.56
C LEU A 339 -8.49 10.10 21.04
N SER A 340 -9.67 10.43 21.59
CA SER A 340 -10.71 9.42 21.89
C SER A 340 -11.24 8.74 20.61
N ALA A 341 -12.02 7.67 20.73
CA ALA A 341 -12.63 7.01 19.56
C ALA A 341 -13.51 8.00 18.77
N ASP A 342 -14.43 8.69 19.45
CA ASP A 342 -15.31 9.70 18.85
C ASP A 342 -14.54 10.85 18.20
N GLU A 343 -13.46 11.32 18.83
CA GLU A 343 -12.62 12.39 18.29
C GLU A 343 -11.87 11.93 17.04
N LYS A 344 -11.42 10.67 16.97
CA LYS A 344 -10.79 10.12 15.77
C LYS A 344 -11.77 9.99 14.63
N LYS A 345 -12.99 9.52 14.89
CA LYS A 345 -14.04 9.43 13.87
C LYS A 345 -14.35 10.79 13.27
N LYS A 346 -14.52 11.82 14.13
CA LYS A 346 -14.69 13.21 13.67
C LYS A 346 -13.53 13.71 12.83
N VAL A 347 -12.29 13.46 13.24
CA VAL A 347 -11.10 13.84 12.47
C VAL A 347 -11.07 13.14 11.12
N GLN A 348 -11.40 11.85 11.07
CA GLN A 348 -11.40 11.07 9.85
C GLN A 348 -12.46 11.56 8.86
N ASP A 349 -13.71 11.71 9.31
CA ASP A 349 -14.80 12.19 8.47
C ASP A 349 -14.49 13.57 7.87
N GLN A 350 -13.97 14.48 8.70
CA GLN A 350 -13.63 15.83 8.25
C GLN A 350 -12.35 15.87 7.39
N LEU A 351 -11.35 15.01 7.64
CA LEU A 351 -10.16 14.89 6.79
C LEU A 351 -10.49 14.29 5.42
N VAL A 352 -11.44 13.36 5.37
CA VAL A 352 -11.90 12.76 4.10
C VAL A 352 -12.40 13.85 3.16
N ASP A 353 -13.14 14.84 3.65
CA ASP A 353 -13.61 15.95 2.84
C ASP A 353 -12.48 16.87 2.36
N VAL A 354 -11.46 17.09 3.21
CA VAL A 354 -10.23 17.80 2.84
C VAL A 354 -9.42 17.04 1.77
N PHE A 355 -9.39 15.70 1.82
CA PHE A 355 -8.70 14.89 0.82
C PHE A 355 -9.44 14.85 -0.52
N LYS A 356 -10.77 14.87 -0.51
CA LYS A 356 -11.58 14.99 -1.73
C LYS A 356 -11.34 16.34 -2.43
N SER A 357 -11.09 17.41 -1.67
CA SER A 357 -10.88 18.76 -2.22
C SER A 357 -9.42 19.01 -2.66
N VAL A 358 -8.44 18.29 -2.12
CA VAL A 358 -7.02 18.39 -2.49
C VAL A 358 -6.56 17.17 -3.29
N PRO A 359 -6.39 17.28 -4.63
CA PRO A 359 -6.23 16.11 -5.50
C PRO A 359 -5.03 15.22 -5.20
N SER A 360 -3.91 15.77 -4.74
CA SER A 360 -2.72 14.98 -4.37
C SER A 360 -2.80 14.35 -2.98
N LEU A 361 -3.81 14.70 -2.17
CA LEU A 361 -4.10 14.03 -0.91
C LEU A 361 -5.20 12.97 -1.07
N ALA A 362 -5.81 12.88 -2.25
CA ALA A 362 -6.80 11.85 -2.55
C ALA A 362 -6.23 10.42 -2.45
N ILE A 363 -4.90 10.26 -2.47
CA ILE A 363 -4.23 9.00 -2.14
C ILE A 363 -4.65 8.44 -0.79
N PHE A 364 -4.87 9.30 0.23
CA PHE A 364 -5.28 8.86 1.55
C PHE A 364 -6.70 8.25 1.57
N LEU A 365 -7.49 8.47 0.51
CA LEU A 365 -8.82 7.91 0.31
C LEU A 365 -8.83 6.58 -0.45
N LEU A 366 -7.70 6.22 -1.06
CA LEU A 366 -7.59 4.98 -1.80
C LEU A 366 -7.40 3.81 -0.84
N PRO A 367 -7.78 2.60 -1.29
CA PRO A 367 -7.37 1.39 -0.64
C PRO A 367 -5.83 1.44 -0.36
N GLY A 368 -5.43 1.31 0.92
CA GLY A 368 -4.05 1.33 1.43
C GLY A 368 -3.54 2.71 1.90
N GLY A 369 -4.23 3.79 1.52
CA GLY A 369 -3.89 5.17 1.90
C GLY A 369 -4.13 5.48 3.39
N ALA A 370 -5.02 4.72 4.03
CA ALA A 370 -5.30 4.81 5.46
C ALA A 370 -4.04 4.60 6.32
N VAL A 371 -3.06 3.83 5.82
CA VAL A 371 -1.79 3.58 6.50
C VAL A 371 -0.97 4.86 6.72
N LEU A 372 -1.18 5.86 5.86
CA LEU A 372 -0.42 7.10 5.87
C LEU A 372 -1.11 8.20 6.70
N LEU A 373 -2.39 8.03 7.07
CA LEU A 373 -3.18 9.01 7.82
C LEU A 373 -2.58 9.39 9.19
N PRO A 374 -2.05 8.45 10.01
CA PRO A 374 -1.43 8.82 11.28
C PRO A 374 -0.23 9.75 11.13
N ILE A 375 0.61 9.47 10.13
CA ILE A 375 1.79 10.28 9.81
C ILE A 375 1.33 11.66 9.35
N PHE A 376 0.26 11.72 8.55
CA PHE A 376 -0.32 12.96 8.07
C PHE A 376 -0.80 13.84 9.23
N ILE A 377 -1.63 13.31 10.13
CA ILE A 377 -2.14 14.04 11.32
C ILE A 377 -0.99 14.53 12.21
N LYS A 378 0.05 13.71 12.41
CA LYS A 378 1.20 14.09 13.24
C LYS A 378 2.04 15.22 12.64
N LEU A 379 2.12 15.30 11.31
CA LEU A 379 2.96 16.28 10.61
C LEU A 379 2.23 17.59 10.29
N ILE A 380 0.88 17.61 10.22
CA ILE A 380 0.12 18.83 9.91
C ILE A 380 0.42 19.98 10.90
N PRO A 381 0.40 19.81 12.24
CA PRO A 381 0.58 20.92 13.17
C PRO A 381 1.96 21.58 13.10
N ALA A 382 2.98 20.84 12.70
CA ALA A 382 4.31 21.39 12.48
C ALA A 382 4.35 22.38 11.30
N LEU A 383 3.42 22.24 10.35
CA LEU A 383 3.41 22.89 9.04
C LEU A 383 2.30 23.95 8.89
N LEU A 384 1.31 23.96 9.79
CA LEU A 384 0.35 25.04 9.89
C LEU A 384 0.97 26.28 10.55
N PRO A 385 0.64 27.51 10.09
CA PRO A 385 1.09 28.74 10.72
C PRO A 385 0.67 28.74 12.20
N SER A 386 1.51 29.31 13.08
CA SER A 386 1.21 29.41 14.51
C SER A 386 -0.12 30.13 14.81
N SER A 387 -0.65 30.89 13.86
CA SER A 387 -1.97 31.54 13.95
C SER A 387 -3.16 30.58 14.00
N PHE A 388 -2.96 29.29 13.77
CA PHE A 388 -4.02 28.27 13.81
C PHE A 388 -4.04 27.45 15.10
N ASP A 389 -2.97 27.52 15.89
CA ASP A 389 -2.85 26.80 17.16
C ASP A 389 -2.55 27.81 18.26
N GLU A 390 -3.61 28.42 18.79
CA GLU A 390 -3.54 29.32 19.96
C GLU A 390 -2.94 28.61 21.19
N ASN A 391 -2.85 27.27 21.19
CA ASN A 391 -2.34 26.44 22.28
C ASN A 391 -0.96 25.81 21.99
N ARG A 392 -0.26 26.23 20.93
CA ARG A 392 1.04 25.64 20.55
C ARG A 392 2.09 25.88 21.64
N VAL A 393 2.52 24.81 22.31
CA VAL A 393 3.62 24.88 23.30
C VAL A 393 4.95 25.02 22.56
N VAL A 394 5.53 26.22 22.57
CA VAL A 394 6.86 26.48 22.00
C VAL A 394 7.91 25.80 22.88
N LYS A 395 8.56 24.74 22.38
CA LYS A 395 9.77 24.20 23.01
C LYS A 395 10.90 25.21 22.83
N LYS A 396 11.34 25.84 23.92
CA LYS A 396 12.58 26.61 23.95
C LYS A 396 13.74 25.63 23.75
N GLU A 397 14.49 25.79 22.67
CA GLU A 397 15.79 25.13 22.52
C GLU A 397 16.73 25.67 23.61
N GLU A 398 17.15 24.81 24.53
CA GLU A 398 18.21 25.14 25.47
C GLU A 398 19.53 25.26 24.70
N ASN A 399 20.07 26.48 24.65
CA ASN A 399 21.40 26.76 24.13
C ASN A 399 22.45 25.93 24.89
N THR A 400 22.84 24.78 24.36
CA THR A 400 24.06 24.09 24.80
C THR A 400 25.26 24.89 24.30
N GLN A 401 25.73 25.83 25.14
CA GLN A 401 27.02 26.47 24.94
C GLN A 401 28.10 25.39 24.94
N LYS A 402 28.74 25.20 23.79
CA LYS A 402 29.97 24.41 23.63
C LYS A 402 31.08 25.05 24.45
N THR A 403 31.40 24.50 25.60
CA THR A 403 32.65 24.81 26.31
C THR A 403 33.77 23.98 25.69
N ASN A 404 34.61 24.63 24.90
CA ASN A 404 35.90 24.11 24.42
C ASN A 404 36.81 23.82 25.61
N TYR A 405 37.20 22.55 25.80
CA TYR A 405 38.44 22.20 26.50
C TYR A 405 39.30 21.32 25.60
N LYS A 406 40.14 21.97 24.78
CA LYS A 406 41.47 21.45 24.45
C LYS A 406 42.43 22.01 25.49
N LYS A 407 43.07 21.15 26.29
CA LYS A 407 44.39 21.41 26.88
C LYS A 407 45.04 20.12 27.38
N ASN A 408 46.06 19.71 26.64
CA ASN A 408 47.33 19.12 27.08
C ASN A 408 47.30 17.98 28.12
N LEU A 409 47.43 16.73 27.66
CA LEU A 409 48.62 15.87 27.78
C LEU A 409 48.39 14.55 27.05
#